data_AF-A0A7C7CA47-F1
#
_entry.id   AF-A0A7C7CA47-F1
#
_cell.length_a   1.000
_cell.length_b   1.000
_cell.length_c   1.000
_cell.angle_alpha   90.00
_cell.angle_beta   90.00
_cell.angle_gamma   90.00
#
_symmetry.space_group_name_H-M   'P 1'
#
loop_
_entity.id
_entity.type
_entity.pdbx_description
1 polymer ?
#
loop_
_entity_poly.entity_id
_entity_poly.type
_entity_poly.pdbx_seq_one_letter_code
_entity_poly.pdbx_strand_id
1 'polypeptide(L)'
;MGDFDISAAGNITAGQVSGSSAFKALSLYTANVERINSAGNLVNINGADGTTVGTLRGLFSGVDSGGDGSFAYNSATGVMTYVGPSAAEVRAHLSAGVGISYNASTGVISSDAAPIPSNHGNANADLSEGMNWSSVAFSATSKTWKTPDASGMSGGEVVSIKCPSGAAAFPLSIAPSGSQTIDGSTDDLILESDNAAIDLVYVGSDKWVIK
;
A
#
# COMPACT_ATOMS: atom_id res chain seq x y z
N MET A 1 -5.75 -11.95 91.49
CA MET A 1 -4.79 -11.51 90.46
C MET A 1 -5.39 -10.27 89.86
N GLY A 2 -4.82 -9.10 90.15
CA GLY A 2 -5.35 -7.82 89.66
C GLY A 2 -5.19 -7.75 88.14
N ASP A 3 -6.21 -7.21 87.49
CA ASP A 3 -6.20 -7.03 86.04
C ASP A 3 -5.11 -6.00 85.66
N PHE A 4 -4.39 -6.25 84.58
CA PHE A 4 -3.35 -5.34 84.10
C PHE A 4 -4.02 -4.23 83.29
N ASP A 5 -4.32 -3.10 83.94
CA ASP A 5 -4.96 -1.96 83.28
C ASP A 5 -3.93 -1.15 82.47
N ILE A 6 -4.11 -1.09 81.14
CA ILE A 6 -3.33 -0.24 80.21
C ILE A 6 -4.19 0.94 79.76
N SER A 7 -4.79 1.66 80.69
CA SER A 7 -5.61 2.84 80.42
C SER A 7 -4.80 4.14 80.36
N ALA A 8 -3.56 4.11 79.90
CA ALA A 8 -2.79 5.33 79.66
C ALA A 8 -3.36 6.08 78.46
N ALA A 9 -3.87 7.29 78.67
CA ALA A 9 -4.40 8.20 77.63
C ALA A 9 -3.31 8.78 76.69
N GLY A 10 -2.16 8.10 76.56
CA GLY A 10 -1.04 8.49 75.71
C GLY A 10 -0.40 7.30 75.02
N ASN A 11 0.47 7.57 74.04
CA ASN A 11 1.10 6.53 73.22
C ASN A 11 1.86 5.52 74.09
N ILE A 12 1.46 4.24 74.03
CA ILE A 12 2.20 3.14 74.65
C ILE A 12 3.47 2.91 73.83
N THR A 13 4.63 3.29 74.38
CA THR A 13 5.93 2.95 73.78
C THR A 13 6.47 1.72 74.48
N ALA A 14 6.37 0.55 73.83
CA ALA A 14 6.98 -0.67 74.35
C ALA A 14 8.51 -0.54 74.26
N GLY A 15 9.18 -0.33 75.40
CA GLY A 15 10.63 -0.52 75.50
C GLY A 15 11.01 -1.93 75.04
N GLN A 16 12.14 -2.07 74.35
CA GLN A 16 12.55 -3.26 73.59
C GLN A 16 12.07 -4.60 74.18
N VAL A 17 11.26 -5.33 73.40
CA VAL A 17 10.89 -6.71 73.71
C VAL A 17 11.93 -7.63 73.08
N SER A 18 12.95 -8.02 73.85
CA SER A 18 13.92 -9.04 73.42
C SER A 18 13.40 -10.45 73.71
N GLY A 19 13.17 -11.25 72.67
CA GLY A 19 12.98 -12.70 72.80
C GLY A 19 11.71 -13.28 72.16
N SER A 20 11.76 -13.48 70.83
CA SER A 20 11.19 -14.62 70.10
C SER A 20 9.75 -15.08 70.47
N SER A 21 8.71 -14.67 69.75
CA SER A 21 8.49 -15.06 68.35
C SER A 21 7.56 -14.06 67.67
N ALA A 22 8.16 -13.19 66.84
CA ALA A 22 7.52 -12.30 65.86
C ALA A 22 6.10 -11.84 66.23
N PHE A 23 6.05 -11.08 67.32
CA PHE A 23 4.93 -10.22 67.65
C PHE A 23 4.54 -9.45 66.38
N LYS A 24 3.32 -9.67 65.92
CA LYS A 24 2.68 -8.99 64.78
C LYS A 24 2.35 -7.52 65.12
N ALA A 25 3.21 -6.85 65.89
CA ALA A 25 3.15 -5.43 66.15
C ALA A 25 3.95 -4.67 65.08
N LEU A 26 3.50 -4.81 63.84
CA LEU A 26 3.52 -3.65 62.96
C LEU A 26 2.12 -3.05 63.11
N SER A 27 1.98 -2.04 63.98
CA SER A 27 0.76 -1.21 64.03
C SER A 27 0.52 -0.63 62.64
N LEU A 28 -0.31 -1.32 61.87
CA LEU A 28 -1.01 -0.77 60.72
C LEU A 28 -2.00 0.26 61.25
N TYR A 29 -1.57 1.50 61.45
CA TYR A 29 -2.28 2.71 61.02
C TYR A 29 -1.51 3.97 61.43
N THR A 30 -0.93 4.67 60.46
CA THR A 30 -1.21 6.09 60.14
C THR A 30 -0.20 6.51 59.08
N ALA A 31 -0.75 7.03 57.98
CA ALA A 31 -0.14 7.53 56.75
C ALA A 31 1.36 7.90 56.82
N ASN A 32 2.11 7.55 55.76
CA ASN A 32 3.46 8.05 55.43
C ASN A 32 4.68 7.17 55.81
N VAL A 33 4.63 5.84 55.59
CA VAL A 33 5.89 5.12 55.26
C VAL A 33 6.22 5.40 53.80
N GLU A 34 6.80 6.58 53.62
CA GLU A 34 7.44 7.13 52.43
C GLU A 34 8.70 6.35 52.00
N ARG A 35 8.97 5.15 52.56
CA ARG A 35 10.23 4.44 52.31
C ARG A 35 10.08 2.92 52.30
N ILE A 36 9.40 2.37 51.29
CA ILE A 36 10.07 1.28 50.55
C ILE A 36 11.15 1.97 49.71
N ASN A 37 12.28 2.28 50.35
CA ASN A 37 13.45 2.80 49.67
C ASN A 37 14.16 1.62 48.99
N SER A 38 13.56 1.09 47.92
CA SER A 38 14.20 0.06 47.09
C SER A 38 15.02 0.76 46.00
N ALA A 39 16.22 1.19 46.38
CA ALA A 39 17.28 1.43 45.41
C ALA A 39 17.57 0.09 44.69
N GLY A 40 16.83 -0.18 43.61
CA GLY A 40 17.09 -1.28 42.67
C GLY A 40 16.27 -2.57 42.82
N ASN A 41 15.11 -2.61 43.50
CA ASN A 41 14.35 -3.87 43.62
C ASN A 41 12.87 -3.71 43.23
N LEU A 42 12.40 -4.58 42.33
CA LEU A 42 11.00 -4.68 41.90
C LEU A 42 10.09 -4.78 43.13
N VAL A 43 9.26 -3.75 43.36
CA VAL A 43 8.16 -3.83 44.31
C VAL A 43 7.08 -4.68 43.66
N ASN A 44 7.04 -5.97 43.98
CA ASN A 44 5.98 -6.85 43.53
C ASN A 44 4.71 -6.49 44.30
N ILE A 45 3.85 -5.65 43.72
CA ILE A 45 2.57 -5.26 44.34
C ILE A 45 1.58 -6.42 44.20
N ASN A 46 1.72 -7.42 45.06
CA ASN A 46 0.75 -8.50 45.17
C ASN A 46 -0.53 -7.95 45.83
N GLY A 47 -1.53 -7.60 45.01
CA GLY A 47 -2.83 -7.12 45.48
C GLY A 47 -3.00 -5.60 45.48
N ALA A 48 -2.56 -4.91 44.42
CA ALA A 48 -2.83 -3.50 44.23
C ALA A 48 -4.34 -3.21 44.34
N ASP A 49 -4.73 -2.26 45.19
CA ASP A 49 -6.12 -1.82 45.30
C ASP A 49 -6.54 -1.01 44.06
N GLY A 50 -7.85 -0.87 43.85
CA GLY A 50 -8.39 -0.18 42.66
C GLY A 50 -7.88 1.27 42.51
N THR A 51 -7.57 1.94 43.62
CA THR A 51 -7.02 3.30 43.69
C THR A 51 -5.58 3.37 43.19
N THR A 52 -4.73 2.43 43.60
CA THR A 52 -3.33 2.33 43.15
C THR A 52 -3.27 2.00 41.67
N VAL A 53 -4.08 1.04 41.20
CA VAL A 53 -4.12 0.69 39.77
C VAL A 53 -4.67 1.86 38.94
N GLY A 54 -5.67 2.60 39.43
CA GLY A 54 -6.16 3.82 38.79
C GLY A 54 -5.11 4.92 38.67
N THR A 55 -4.35 5.16 39.73
CA THR A 55 -3.26 6.16 39.74
C THR A 55 -2.17 5.78 38.74
N LEU A 56 -1.73 4.52 38.74
CA LEU A 56 -0.71 4.04 37.79
C LEU A 56 -1.18 4.16 36.34
N ARG A 57 -2.45 3.86 36.04
CA ARG A 57 -3.03 4.06 34.70
C ARG A 57 -3.05 5.54 34.30
N GLY A 58 -3.35 6.43 35.24
CA GLY A 58 -3.33 7.88 35.01
C GLY A 58 -1.95 8.47 34.72
N LEU A 59 -0.85 7.77 35.02
CA LEU A 59 0.51 8.20 34.68
C LEU A 59 0.83 8.00 33.19
N PHE A 60 0.08 7.17 32.48
CA PHE A 60 0.28 6.96 31.05
C PHE A 60 -0.44 8.05 30.25
N SER A 61 0.31 8.71 29.38
CA SER A 61 -0.21 9.67 28.40
C SER A 61 0.41 9.36 27.04
N GLY A 62 -0.42 9.37 26.01
CA GLY A 62 -0.01 9.25 24.62
C GLY A 62 -0.87 10.17 23.77
N VAL A 63 -0.24 10.83 22.79
CA VAL A 63 -0.92 11.68 21.82
C VAL A 63 -0.61 11.13 20.45
N ASP A 64 -1.65 10.72 19.72
CA ASP A 64 -1.52 10.43 18.30
C ASP A 64 -1.67 11.75 17.53
N SER A 65 -0.55 12.24 17.00
CA SER A 65 -0.52 13.43 16.13
C SER A 65 -0.36 13.02 14.66
N GLY A 66 -0.42 11.72 14.37
CA GLY A 66 -0.38 11.18 13.02
C GLY A 66 -1.66 11.45 12.24
N GLY A 67 -1.63 11.15 10.94
CA GLY A 67 -2.80 11.25 10.07
C GLY A 67 -3.47 9.92 9.77
N ASP A 68 -2.69 8.83 9.70
CA ASP A 68 -3.16 7.51 9.32
C ASP A 68 -3.10 6.53 10.49
N GLY A 69 -4.11 5.65 10.57
CA GLY A 69 -4.24 4.72 11.67
C GLY A 69 -4.72 5.43 12.93
N SER A 70 -4.59 4.76 14.07
CA SER A 70 -4.90 5.36 15.36
C SER A 70 -4.19 4.68 16.51
N PHE A 71 -3.84 5.48 17.52
CA PHE A 71 -3.48 5.03 18.84
C PHE A 71 -4.51 5.49 19.88
N ALA A 72 -4.96 4.57 20.74
CA ALA A 72 -5.88 4.86 21.82
C ALA A 72 -5.43 4.20 23.14
N TYR A 73 -5.61 4.91 24.25
CA TYR A 73 -5.38 4.40 25.59
C TYR A 73 -6.67 4.42 26.42
N ASN A 74 -7.07 3.28 26.96
CA ASN A 74 -8.20 3.18 27.88
C ASN A 74 -7.70 3.26 29.34
N SER A 75 -7.88 4.41 29.98
CA SER A 75 -7.43 4.67 31.34
C SER A 75 -8.20 3.90 32.43
N ALA A 76 -9.34 3.28 32.11
CA ALA A 76 -10.08 2.43 33.05
C ALA A 76 -9.52 1.00 33.09
N THR A 77 -9.05 0.46 31.96
CA THR A 77 -8.55 -0.92 31.86
C THR A 77 -7.02 -1.01 31.74
N GLY A 78 -6.36 0.06 31.33
CA GLY A 78 -4.93 0.11 31.07
C GLY A 78 -4.54 -0.44 29.70
N VAL A 79 -5.51 -0.76 28.85
CA VAL A 79 -5.26 -1.31 27.51
C VAL A 79 -4.82 -0.18 26.57
N MET A 80 -3.69 -0.42 25.88
CA MET A 80 -3.25 0.36 24.74
C MET A 80 -3.69 -0.37 23.47
N THR A 81 -4.35 0.36 22.56
CA THR A 81 -4.79 -0.17 21.27
C THR A 81 -4.09 0.62 20.17
N TYR A 82 -3.47 -0.11 19.26
CA TYR A 82 -2.89 0.44 18.04
C TYR A 82 -3.57 -0.18 16.84
N VAL A 83 -4.09 0.66 15.96
CA VAL A 83 -4.68 0.29 14.68
C VAL A 83 -3.80 0.91 13.60
N GLY A 84 -3.19 0.07 12.76
CA GLY A 84 -2.39 0.56 11.64
C GLY A 84 -3.25 1.22 10.55
N PRO A 85 -2.62 1.94 9.61
CA PRO A 85 -3.30 2.53 8.47
C PRO A 85 -4.14 1.50 7.70
N SER A 86 -5.38 1.88 7.40
CA SER A 86 -6.25 1.15 6.48
C SER A 86 -5.76 1.30 5.05
N ALA A 87 -6.21 0.39 4.18
CA ALA A 87 -5.92 0.49 2.77
C ALA A 87 -6.48 1.79 2.15
N ALA A 88 -7.56 2.35 2.70
CA ALA A 88 -8.12 3.63 2.23
C ALA A 88 -7.22 4.81 2.58
N GLU A 89 -6.68 4.85 3.79
CA GLU A 89 -5.72 5.88 4.23
C GLU A 89 -4.46 5.84 3.37
N VAL A 90 -3.86 4.66 3.17
CA VAL A 90 -2.68 4.52 2.29
C VAL A 90 -2.98 5.02 0.87
N ARG A 91 -4.15 4.69 0.32
CA ARG A 91 -4.55 5.12 -1.02
C ARG A 91 -4.82 6.62 -1.13
N ALA A 92 -5.21 7.29 -0.04
CA ALA A 92 -5.42 8.73 -0.02
C ALA A 92 -4.13 9.53 -0.22
N HIS A 93 -2.96 8.93 0.03
CA HIS A 93 -1.65 9.57 -0.19
C HIS A 93 -1.14 9.49 -1.63
N LEU A 94 -1.79 8.69 -2.48
CA LEU A 94 -1.36 8.46 -3.84
C LEU A 94 -2.13 9.36 -4.81
N SER A 95 -1.42 9.85 -5.83
CA SER A 95 -2.00 10.58 -6.95
C SER A 95 -1.29 10.18 -8.24
N ALA A 96 -1.97 10.31 -9.37
CA ALA A 96 -1.40 10.04 -10.68
C ALA A 96 -1.12 11.34 -11.43
N GLY A 97 0.05 11.41 -12.05
CA GLY A 97 0.38 12.44 -13.04
C GLY A 97 -0.13 12.07 -14.44
N VAL A 98 0.17 12.93 -15.41
CA VAL A 98 -0.20 12.69 -16.83
C VAL A 98 0.38 11.35 -17.32
N GLY A 99 -0.44 10.56 -18.02
CA GLY A 99 -0.04 9.26 -18.59
C GLY A 99 -0.14 8.07 -17.64
N ILE A 100 -0.46 8.32 -16.36
CA ILE A 100 -0.71 7.29 -15.35
C ILE A 100 -2.17 7.42 -14.90
N SER A 101 -2.84 6.29 -14.76
CA SER A 101 -4.18 6.18 -14.18
C SER A 101 -4.07 5.54 -12.81
N TYR A 102 -4.78 6.08 -11.84
CA TYR A 102 -4.83 5.55 -10.48
C TYR A 102 -6.27 5.44 -9.98
N ASN A 103 -6.67 4.24 -9.55
CA ASN A 103 -7.98 4.00 -8.95
C ASN A 103 -7.87 4.04 -7.42
N ALA A 104 -8.31 5.13 -6.79
CA ALA A 104 -8.24 5.32 -5.35
C ALA A 104 -9.14 4.36 -4.53
N SER A 105 -10.10 3.68 -5.16
CA SER A 105 -10.96 2.70 -4.49
C SER A 105 -10.32 1.32 -4.43
N THR A 106 -9.61 0.90 -5.48
CA THR A 106 -9.00 -0.44 -5.59
C THR A 106 -7.48 -0.46 -5.39
N GLY A 107 -6.81 0.67 -5.55
CA GLY A 107 -5.35 0.80 -5.48
C GLY A 107 -4.63 0.44 -6.77
N VAL A 108 -5.36 0.16 -7.86
CA VAL A 108 -4.75 -0.17 -9.15
C VAL A 108 -4.07 1.06 -9.74
N ILE A 109 -2.79 0.92 -10.10
CA ILE A 109 -2.03 1.88 -10.89
C ILE A 109 -1.84 1.25 -12.28
N SER A 110 -2.21 1.99 -13.32
CA SER A 110 -2.04 1.58 -14.71
C SER A 110 -1.44 2.72 -15.53
N SER A 111 -0.87 2.38 -16.68
CA SER A 111 -0.48 3.34 -17.70
C SER A 111 -1.10 2.90 -19.01
N ASP A 112 -1.61 3.87 -19.77
CA ASP A 112 -2.02 3.70 -21.17
C ASP A 112 -0.83 3.84 -22.12
N ALA A 113 0.38 4.05 -21.58
CA ALA A 113 1.60 4.04 -22.35
C ALA A 113 1.79 2.63 -22.93
N ALA A 114 1.55 2.51 -24.24
CA ALA A 114 1.79 1.33 -25.04
C ALA A 114 3.03 0.54 -24.57
N PRO A 115 2.86 -0.67 -24.02
CA PRO A 115 3.91 -1.39 -23.33
C PRO A 115 4.83 -2.07 -24.34
N ILE A 116 6.13 -1.75 -24.32
CA ILE A 116 7.23 -2.46 -25.02
C ILE A 116 7.02 -2.60 -26.55
N PRO A 117 7.91 -2.04 -27.39
CA PRO A 117 7.80 -2.22 -28.85
C PRO A 117 7.64 -3.69 -29.27
N SER A 118 6.52 -4.03 -29.90
CA SER A 118 6.20 -5.37 -30.40
C SER A 118 7.10 -5.75 -31.56
N ASN A 119 7.98 -6.73 -31.35
CA ASN A 119 8.86 -7.27 -32.39
C ASN A 119 8.20 -8.48 -33.06
N HIS A 120 7.86 -8.33 -34.34
CA HIS A 120 7.13 -9.33 -35.12
C HIS A 120 8.03 -10.27 -35.96
N GLY A 121 9.34 -10.01 -36.00
CA GLY A 121 10.28 -10.83 -36.78
C GLY A 121 9.94 -10.87 -38.29
N ASN A 122 10.27 -11.98 -38.96
CA ASN A 122 9.90 -12.20 -40.37
C ASN A 122 8.60 -13.04 -40.48
N ALA A 123 7.52 -12.57 -39.84
CA ALA A 123 6.24 -13.27 -39.78
C ALA A 123 5.05 -12.33 -40.01
N ASN A 124 3.91 -12.93 -40.34
CA ASN A 124 2.61 -12.25 -40.26
C ASN A 124 2.25 -12.10 -38.79
N ALA A 125 1.57 -11.01 -38.43
CA ALA A 125 1.26 -10.67 -37.05
C ALA A 125 -0.02 -9.85 -36.94
N ASP A 126 -0.54 -9.74 -35.73
CA ASP A 126 -1.54 -8.75 -35.38
C ASP A 126 -0.81 -7.60 -34.67
N LEU A 127 -1.11 -6.37 -35.07
CA LEU A 127 -0.57 -5.17 -34.45
C LEU A 127 -1.13 -5.03 -33.04
N SER A 128 -0.33 -4.46 -32.16
CA SER A 128 -0.76 -3.99 -30.84
C SER A 128 -0.76 -2.48 -30.81
N GLU A 129 -1.45 -1.87 -29.84
CA GLU A 129 -1.20 -0.46 -29.52
C GLU A 129 0.30 -0.22 -29.28
N GLY A 130 0.81 0.92 -29.76
CA GLY A 130 2.22 1.29 -29.66
C GLY A 130 3.09 0.99 -30.87
N MET A 131 4.38 0.88 -30.61
CA MET A 131 5.39 0.61 -31.64
C MET A 131 5.39 -0.87 -32.03
N ASN A 132 5.20 -1.13 -33.32
CA ASN A 132 5.27 -2.44 -33.94
C ASN A 132 6.41 -2.42 -34.96
N TRP A 133 7.33 -3.35 -34.83
CA TRP A 133 8.55 -3.36 -35.62
C TRP A 133 9.08 -4.78 -35.82
N SER A 134 10.19 -4.90 -36.56
CA SER A 134 10.91 -6.15 -36.67
C SER A 134 12.41 -5.91 -36.61
N SER A 135 13.11 -6.72 -35.79
CA SER A 135 14.57 -6.73 -35.73
C SER A 135 15.20 -7.56 -36.86
N VAL A 136 14.39 -8.19 -37.71
CA VAL A 136 14.81 -9.10 -38.78
C VAL A 136 14.31 -8.55 -40.11
N ALA A 137 15.18 -8.55 -41.13
CA ALA A 137 14.78 -8.17 -42.47
C ALA A 137 13.70 -9.10 -43.02
N PHE A 138 12.74 -8.55 -43.76
CA PHE A 138 11.80 -9.37 -44.50
C PHE A 138 12.51 -10.12 -45.62
N SER A 139 12.14 -11.38 -45.77
CA SER A 139 12.72 -12.26 -46.79
C SER A 139 11.71 -13.28 -47.28
N ALA A 140 11.95 -13.76 -48.50
CA ALA A 140 11.21 -14.76 -49.26
C ALA A 140 9.79 -14.38 -49.69
N THR A 141 8.99 -13.77 -48.81
CA THR A 141 7.61 -13.38 -49.08
C THR A 141 7.26 -12.07 -48.39
N SER A 142 6.32 -11.31 -48.97
CA SER A 142 5.64 -10.20 -48.29
C SER A 142 4.97 -10.67 -47.00
N LYS A 143 4.81 -9.74 -46.05
CA LYS A 143 4.16 -10.02 -44.76
C LYS A 143 2.91 -9.17 -44.61
N THR A 144 1.97 -9.69 -43.83
CA THR A 144 0.73 -9.00 -43.51
C THR A 144 0.64 -8.80 -42.01
N TRP A 145 0.52 -7.55 -41.59
CA TRP A 145 0.23 -7.18 -40.21
C TRP A 145 -1.19 -6.63 -40.12
N LYS A 146 -2.03 -7.17 -39.25
CA LYS A 146 -3.44 -6.76 -39.14
C LYS A 146 -3.61 -5.68 -38.08
N THR A 147 -4.54 -4.75 -38.27
CA THR A 147 -4.89 -3.80 -37.21
C THR A 147 -5.39 -4.54 -35.95
N PRO A 148 -5.20 -3.98 -34.73
CA PRO A 148 -5.71 -4.58 -33.51
C PRO A 148 -7.23 -4.80 -33.55
N ASP A 149 -7.74 -5.74 -32.76
CA ASP A 149 -9.20 -5.91 -32.60
C ASP A 149 -9.81 -4.68 -31.92
N ALA A 150 -10.81 -4.08 -32.56
CA ALA A 150 -11.48 -2.87 -32.10
C ALA A 150 -12.38 -3.09 -30.87
N SER A 151 -12.68 -4.34 -30.49
CA SER A 151 -13.60 -4.68 -29.39
C SER A 151 -13.17 -4.16 -28.01
N GLY A 152 -11.89 -3.84 -27.83
CA GLY A 152 -11.32 -3.29 -26.59
C GLY A 152 -10.74 -1.89 -26.72
N MET A 153 -10.87 -1.25 -27.89
CA MET A 153 -10.17 -0.01 -28.21
C MET A 153 -11.01 1.25 -27.94
N SER A 154 -10.34 2.28 -27.44
CA SER A 154 -10.88 3.63 -27.25
C SER A 154 -10.34 4.61 -28.28
N GLY A 155 -11.14 5.61 -28.65
CA GLY A 155 -10.70 6.64 -29.59
C GLY A 155 -9.49 7.41 -29.06
N GLY A 156 -8.44 7.52 -29.87
CA GLY A 156 -7.17 8.17 -29.54
C GLY A 156 -5.97 7.22 -29.44
N GLU A 157 -6.21 5.91 -29.35
CA GLU A 157 -5.15 4.89 -29.32
C GLU A 157 -4.31 4.91 -30.61
N VAL A 158 -3.00 4.73 -30.47
CA VAL A 158 -2.03 4.90 -31.58
C VAL A 158 -1.27 3.60 -31.82
N VAL A 159 -1.16 3.23 -33.10
CA VAL A 159 -0.34 2.11 -33.58
C VAL A 159 0.73 2.68 -34.50
N SER A 160 1.95 2.74 -33.98
CA SER A 160 3.13 3.14 -34.74
C SER A 160 3.74 1.90 -35.40
N ILE A 161 3.96 1.95 -36.71
CA ILE A 161 4.47 0.83 -37.48
C ILE A 161 5.79 1.22 -38.09
N LYS A 162 6.81 0.39 -37.86
CA LYS A 162 8.13 0.52 -38.47
C LYS A 162 8.43 -0.72 -39.29
N CYS A 163 8.41 -0.56 -40.61
CA CYS A 163 8.78 -1.61 -41.54
C CYS A 163 10.29 -1.94 -41.39
N PRO A 164 10.70 -3.22 -41.39
CA PRO A 164 12.11 -3.60 -41.41
C PRO A 164 12.74 -3.34 -42.78
N SER A 165 14.04 -3.63 -42.92
CA SER A 165 14.68 -3.75 -44.23
C SER A 165 14.15 -4.97 -45.01
N GLY A 166 14.29 -4.96 -46.33
CA GLY A 166 13.77 -6.02 -47.21
C GLY A 166 12.32 -5.79 -47.67
N ALA A 167 11.64 -4.76 -47.16
CA ALA A 167 10.29 -4.37 -47.58
C ALA A 167 10.24 -3.91 -49.04
N ALA A 168 11.34 -3.36 -49.56
CA ALA A 168 11.46 -3.00 -50.98
C ALA A 168 11.31 -4.19 -51.94
N ALA A 169 11.69 -5.40 -51.49
CA ALA A 169 11.50 -6.64 -52.24
C ALA A 169 10.25 -7.42 -51.79
N PHE A 170 9.88 -7.26 -50.52
CA PHE A 170 8.80 -7.99 -49.86
C PHE A 170 7.92 -7.03 -49.07
N PRO A 171 7.02 -6.27 -49.72
CA PRO A 171 6.23 -5.22 -49.07
C PRO A 171 5.46 -5.70 -47.85
N LEU A 172 5.25 -4.78 -46.90
CA LEU A 172 4.39 -5.01 -45.74
C LEU A 172 2.97 -4.57 -46.07
N SER A 173 2.02 -5.48 -46.02
CA SER A 173 0.60 -5.17 -46.09
C SER A 173 0.05 -4.93 -44.69
N ILE A 174 -0.55 -3.77 -44.45
CA ILE A 174 -1.31 -3.48 -43.24
C ILE A 174 -2.79 -3.71 -43.54
N ALA A 175 -3.31 -4.83 -43.05
CA ALA A 175 -4.67 -5.26 -43.34
C ALA A 175 -5.65 -4.81 -42.25
N PRO A 176 -6.78 -4.16 -42.58
CA PRO A 176 -7.82 -3.89 -41.60
C PRO A 176 -8.40 -5.21 -41.04
N SER A 177 -8.52 -5.31 -39.73
CA SER A 177 -9.12 -6.49 -39.08
C SER A 177 -10.65 -6.42 -39.13
N GLY A 178 -11.30 -7.50 -39.58
CA GLY A 178 -12.76 -7.56 -39.64
C GLY A 178 -13.37 -6.50 -40.56
N SER A 179 -14.28 -5.68 -40.01
CA SER A 179 -14.97 -4.59 -40.73
C SER A 179 -14.25 -3.25 -40.62
N GLN A 180 -13.02 -3.23 -40.09
CA GLN A 180 -12.27 -2.01 -39.90
C GLN A 180 -11.87 -1.36 -41.22
N THR A 181 -11.60 -0.05 -41.15
CA THR A 181 -11.11 0.72 -42.30
C THR A 181 -9.91 1.55 -41.93
N ILE A 182 -9.00 1.77 -42.87
CA ILE A 182 -7.87 2.68 -42.78
C ILE A 182 -8.13 3.82 -43.78
N ASP A 183 -8.25 5.06 -43.29
CA ASP A 183 -8.67 6.23 -44.07
C ASP A 183 -9.98 6.01 -44.87
N GLY A 184 -10.88 5.19 -44.33
CA GLY A 184 -12.16 4.84 -44.96
C GLY A 184 -12.08 3.77 -46.05
N SER A 185 -10.89 3.19 -46.30
CA SER A 185 -10.71 2.03 -47.19
C SER A 185 -10.69 0.72 -46.40
N THR A 186 -11.22 -0.35 -47.00
CA THR A 186 -11.08 -1.73 -46.51
C THR A 186 -9.88 -2.46 -47.10
N ASP A 187 -9.20 -1.83 -48.06
CA ASP A 187 -8.02 -2.41 -48.72
C ASP A 187 -6.79 -2.34 -47.81
N ASP A 188 -5.84 -3.24 -48.04
CA ASP A 188 -4.56 -3.24 -47.33
C ASP A 188 -3.75 -1.97 -47.66
N LEU A 189 -3.21 -1.32 -46.64
CA LEU A 189 -2.22 -0.26 -46.82
C LEU A 189 -0.83 -0.89 -47.02
N ILE A 190 -0.20 -0.64 -48.17
CA ILE A 190 1.06 -1.28 -48.54
C ILE A 190 2.26 -0.37 -48.24
N LEU A 191 3.22 -0.87 -47.47
CA LEU A 191 4.52 -0.22 -47.24
C LEU A 191 5.59 -0.91 -48.09
N GLU A 192 5.98 -0.23 -49.17
CA GLU A 192 6.93 -0.74 -50.17
C GLU A 192 8.37 -0.25 -49.96
N SER A 193 8.60 0.64 -49.00
CA SER A 193 9.95 1.17 -48.75
C SER A 193 10.59 0.50 -47.55
N ASP A 194 11.85 0.11 -47.71
CA ASP A 194 12.70 -0.27 -46.59
C ASP A 194 12.65 0.83 -45.53
N ASN A 195 12.45 0.42 -44.30
CA ASN A 195 12.38 1.34 -43.18
C ASN A 195 11.23 2.35 -43.20
N ALA A 196 10.20 2.19 -44.04
CA ALA A 196 8.98 2.99 -43.96
C ALA A 196 8.40 3.01 -42.53
N ALA A 197 7.87 4.16 -42.13
CA ALA A 197 7.21 4.33 -40.85
C ALA A 197 5.89 5.07 -41.05
N ILE A 198 4.84 4.61 -40.36
CA ILE A 198 3.53 5.25 -40.33
C ILE A 198 2.97 5.19 -38.92
N ASP A 199 2.12 6.15 -38.58
CA ASP A 199 1.30 6.07 -37.38
C ASP A 199 -0.16 5.97 -37.81
N LEU A 200 -0.87 5.00 -37.22
CA LEU A 200 -2.31 4.87 -37.32
C LEU A 200 -2.93 5.31 -36.00
N VAL A 201 -3.99 6.11 -36.06
CA VAL A 201 -4.76 6.51 -34.89
C VAL A 201 -6.16 5.94 -35.01
N TYR A 202 -6.61 5.24 -33.97
CA TYR A 202 -7.97 4.75 -33.90
C TYR A 202 -8.91 5.89 -33.51
N VAL A 203 -9.88 6.21 -34.35
CA VAL A 203 -10.83 7.32 -34.11
C VAL A 203 -12.20 6.84 -33.64
N GLY A 204 -12.34 5.53 -33.38
CA GLY A 204 -13.59 4.89 -32.96
C GLY A 204 -14.42 4.35 -34.11
N SER A 205 -15.37 3.47 -33.78
CA SER A 205 -16.29 2.84 -34.74
C SER A 205 -15.58 2.14 -35.90
N ASP A 206 -14.58 1.31 -35.58
CA ASP A 206 -13.82 0.51 -36.54
C ASP A 206 -13.03 1.34 -37.58
N LYS A 207 -12.66 2.58 -37.23
CA LYS A 207 -11.94 3.49 -38.14
C LYS A 207 -10.56 3.83 -37.63
N TRP A 208 -9.59 3.67 -38.52
CA TRP A 208 -8.22 4.12 -38.39
C TRP A 208 -7.95 5.25 -39.35
N VAL A 209 -7.15 6.22 -38.91
CA VAL A 209 -6.68 7.33 -39.74
C VAL A 209 -5.16 7.34 -39.75
N ILE A 210 -4.57 7.57 -40.93
CA ILE A 210 -3.12 7.74 -41.07
C ILE A 210 -2.74 9.15 -40.59
N LYS A 211 -1.72 9.24 -39.74
CA LYS A 211 -1.24 10.50 -39.17
C LYS A 211 0.03 11.02 -39.83
#